data_AF-A0A1C3WG23-F1
#
_entry.id   AF-A0A1C3WG23-F1
#
_cell.length_a   1.000
_cell.length_b   1.000
_cell.length_c   1.000
_cell.angle_alpha   90.00
_cell.angle_beta   90.00
_cell.angle_gamma   90.00
#
_symmetry.space_group_name_H-M   'P 1'
#
loop_
_entity.id
_entity.type
_entity.pdbx_description
1 polymer ?
#
loop_
_entity_poly.entity_id
_entity_poly.type
_entity_poly.pdbx_seq_one_letter_code
_entity_poly.pdbx_strand_id
1 'polypeptide(L)' 'MTRRALRMALFHRTRIAVHLASVAVLAQSLPMDGQVAGSVIIADQINANGQVHLINSKGW' A
#
# COMPACT_ATOMS: atom_id res chain seq x y z
N MET A 1 -4.73 10.62 20.97
CA MET A 1 -4.06 10.46 19.65
C MET A 1 -4.40 11.66 18.78
N THR A 2 -3.41 12.29 18.11
CA THR A 2 -3.65 13.46 17.23
C THR A 2 -3.81 13.03 15.77
N ARG A 3 -4.46 13.85 14.93
CA ARG A 3 -4.54 13.62 13.47
C ARG A 3 -3.17 13.43 12.82
N ARG A 4 -2.12 14.07 13.37
CA ARG A 4 -0.73 13.89 12.92
C ARG A 4 -0.21 12.49 13.22
N ALA A 5 -0.44 11.98 14.43
CA ALA A 5 -0.05 10.63 14.81
C ALA A 5 -0.77 9.57 13.95
N LEU A 6 -2.05 9.79 13.63
CA LEU A 6 -2.81 8.89 12.74
C LEU A 6 -2.22 8.85 11.32
N ARG A 7 -1.90 10.01 10.73
CA ARG A 7 -1.27 10.06 9.41
C ARG A 7 0.08 9.35 9.40
N MET A 8 0.89 9.52 10.44
CA MET A 8 2.17 8.81 10.55
C MET A 8 1.97 7.30 10.65
N ALA A 9 1.02 6.84 11.48
CA ALA A 9 0.71 5.41 11.60
C ALA A 9 0.25 4.80 10.26
N LEU A 10 -0.65 5.48 9.54
CA LEU A 10 -1.11 5.05 8.21
C LEU A 10 0.03 5.00 7.20
N PHE A 11 0.90 6.02 7.20
CA PHE A 11 2.06 6.09 6.32
C PHE A 11 3.07 4.96 6.56
N HIS A 12 3.31 4.59 7.82
CA HIS A 12 4.14 3.44 8.13
C HIS A 12 3.50 2.13 7.66
N ARG A 13 2.19 1.97 7.87
CA ARG A 13 1.45 0.76 7.50
C ARG A 13 1.44 0.52 5.98
N THR A 14 1.26 1.57 5.17
CA THR A 14 1.21 1.43 3.70
C THR A 14 2.57 1.21 3.05
N ARG A 15 3.67 1.47 3.77
CA ARG A 15 5.04 1.23 3.29
C ARG A 15 5.59 -0.15 3.61
N ILE A 16 4.83 -1.00 4.28
CA ILE A 16 5.24 -2.38 4.56
C ILE A 16 5.21 -3.18 3.25
N ALA A 17 6.23 -4.01 3.02
CA ALA A 17 6.37 -4.83 1.81
C ALA A 17 5.10 -5.65 1.48
N VAL A 18 4.41 -6.17 2.51
CA VAL A 18 3.14 -6.91 2.36
C VAL A 18 2.03 -6.05 1.76
N HIS A 19 1.91 -4.79 2.17
CA HIS A 19 0.88 -3.90 1.62
C HIS A 19 1.21 -3.53 0.17
N LEU A 20 2.47 -3.21 -0.11
CA LEU A 20 2.94 -2.91 -1.47
C LEU A 20 2.77 -4.11 -2.40
N ALA A 21 3.08 -5.32 -1.94
CA ALA A 21 2.83 -6.56 -2.69
C ALA A 21 1.34 -6.79 -2.95
N SER A 22 0.46 -6.47 -2.00
CA SER A 22 -0.99 -6.55 -2.21
C SER A 22 -1.47 -5.60 -3.30
N VAL A 23 -1.03 -4.33 -3.26
CA VAL A 23 -1.35 -3.33 -4.29
C VAL A 23 -0.80 -3.75 -5.67
N ALA A 24 0.37 -4.39 -5.70
CA ALA A 24 0.99 -4.90 -6.91
C ALA A 24 0.23 -6.06 -7.61
N VAL A 25 -0.67 -6.76 -6.91
CA VAL A 25 -1.41 -7.93 -7.44
C VAL A 25 -2.91 -7.59 -7.62
N LEU A 26 -3.21 -6.38 -8.11
CA LEU A 26 -4.59 -5.94 -8.40
C LEU A 26 -5.54 -6.06 -7.19
N ALA A 27 -5.10 -5.65 -6.00
CA ALA A 27 -5.96 -5.62 -4.83
C ALA A 27 -7.17 -4.67 -5.01
N GLN A 28 -8.21 -4.93 -4.22
CA GLN A 28 -9.35 -4.02 -4.08
C GLN A 28 -9.10 -3.05 -2.92
N SER A 29 -9.49 -1.80 -3.10
CA SER A 29 -9.49 -0.80 -2.03
C SER A 29 -10.74 -0.98 -1.16
N LEU A 30 -10.52 -1.04 0.15
CA LEU A 30 -11.55 -1.16 1.17
C LEU A 30 -11.43 0.06 2.10
N PRO A 31 -12.42 0.97 2.15
CA PRO A 31 -12.52 2.00 3.16
C PRO A 31 -12.82 1.37 4.52
N MET A 32 -12.84 2.20 5.56
CA MET A 32 -13.06 1.75 6.93
C MET A 32 -14.45 1.13 7.18
N ASP A 33 -15.40 1.34 6.28
CA ASP A 33 -16.74 0.72 6.31
C ASP A 33 -16.77 -0.71 5.71
N GLY A 34 -15.65 -1.17 5.15
CA GLY A 34 -15.49 -2.53 4.63
C GLY A 34 -16.15 -2.76 3.27
N GLN A 35 -16.73 -1.74 2.65
CA GLN A 35 -17.30 -1.86 1.32
C GLN A 35 -16.22 -1.77 0.26
N VAL A 36 -16.34 -2.48 -0.86
CA VAL A 36 -15.35 -2.32 -1.94
C VAL A 36 -15.54 -0.95 -2.58
N ALA A 37 -14.56 -0.06 -2.45
CA ALA A 37 -14.61 1.28 -3.01
C ALA A 37 -14.06 1.36 -4.45
N GLY A 38 -13.37 0.31 -4.91
CA GLY A 38 -12.86 0.22 -6.27
C GLY A 38 -11.60 -0.63 -6.38
N SER A 39 -11.20 -0.95 -7.60
CA SER A 39 -9.94 -1.63 -7.90
C SER A 39 -8.77 -0.65 -7.86
N VAL A 40 -7.60 -1.11 -7.43
CA VAL A 40 -6.33 -0.39 -7.60
C VAL A 40 -6.10 -0.11 -9.09
N ILE A 41 -5.74 1.13 -9.43
CA ILE A 41 -5.48 1.55 -10.80
C ILE A 41 -4.06 1.10 -11.20
N ILE A 42 -3.83 0.80 -12.48
CA ILE A 42 -2.56 0.32 -13.03
C ILE A 42 -1.36 1.19 -12.60
N ALA A 43 -1.52 2.51 -12.51
CA ALA A 43 -0.46 3.42 -12.07
C ALA A 43 0.02 3.13 -10.63
N ASP A 44 -0.91 2.85 -9.72
CA ASP A 44 -0.59 2.50 -8.33
C ASP A 44 0.07 1.13 -8.24
N GLN A 45 -0.33 0.21 -9.12
CA GLN A 45 0.28 -1.11 -9.25
C GLN A 45 1.74 -1.03 -9.71
N ILE A 46 2.03 -0.19 -10.72
CA ILE A 46 3.40 0.04 -11.21
C ILE A 46 4.26 0.67 -10.11
N ASN A 47 3.74 1.67 -9.40
CA ASN A 47 4.45 2.31 -8.30
C ASN A 47 4.74 1.31 -7.16
N ALA A 48 3.75 0.49 -6.78
CA ALA A 48 3.92 -0.53 -5.75
C ALA A 48 4.95 -1.60 -6.16
N ASN A 49 4.91 -2.06 -7.42
CA ASN A 49 5.92 -2.96 -7.99
C ASN A 49 7.34 -2.36 -7.95
N GLY A 50 7.48 -1.07 -8.29
CA GLY A 50 8.75 -0.36 -8.17
C GLY A 50 9.27 -0.34 -6.72
N GLN A 51 8.40 -0.07 -5.75
CA GLN A 51 8.77 -0.09 -4.33
C GLN A 51 9.15 -1.49 -3.84
N VAL A 52 8.41 -2.54 -4.23
CA VAL A 52 8.76 -3.93 -3.92
C VAL A 52 10.11 -4.30 -4.53
N HIS A 53 10.37 -3.92 -5.77
CA HIS A 53 11.64 -4.15 -6.43
C HIS A 53 12.82 -3.44 -5.72
N LEU A 54 12.62 -2.22 -5.22
CA LEU A 54 13.63 -1.50 -4.42
C LEU A 54 13.90 -2.15 -3.06
N ILE A 55 12.93 -2.86 -2.50
CA ILE A 55 13.10 -3.63 -1.26
C ILE A 55 13.87 -4.93 -1.56
N ASN A 56 13.47 -5.66 -2.60
CA ASN A 56 14.08 -6.94 -2.99
C ASN A 56 15.50 -6.80 -3.54
N SER A 57 15.80 -5.69 -4.25
CA SER A 57 17.16 -5.41 -4.75
C SER A 57 18.18 -5.11 -3.64
N LYS A 58 17.73 -4.96 -2.39
CA LYS A 58 18.59 -4.85 -1.20
C LYS A 58 18.82 -6.20 -0.49
N GLY A 59 18.29 -7.30 -1.02
CA GLY A 59 18.54 -8.65 -0.52
C GLY A 59 17.99 -8.92 0.88
N TRP A 60 16.78 -8.39 1.18
CA TRP A 60 16.01 -8.73 2.38
C TRP A 60 15.13 -9.96 2.13
#